data_AF-A0A7C2FVD9-F1
#
_entry.id   AF-A0A7C2FVD9-F1
#
_cell.length_a   1.000
_cell.length_b   1.000
_cell.length_c   1.000
_cell.angle_alpha   90.00
_cell.angle_beta   90.00
_cell.angle_gamma   90.00
#
_symmetry.space_group_name_H-M   'P 1'
#
loop_
_entity.id
_entity.type
_entity.pdbx_description
1 polymer ?
#
loop_
_entity_poly.entity_id
_entity_poly.type
_entity_poly.pdbx_seq_one_letter_code
_entity_poly.pdbx_strand_id
1 'polypeptide(L)'
;MGLVITVANQKGRIGKTTTANLADFLAAAGSRVLLVGPDPQANLATSLGLEPALPPPTYLALLDPAPTPGLVGRARPCGAL
;
A
#
# COMPACT_ATOMS: atom_id res chain seq x y z
N MET A 1 -3.76 -3.45 19.42
CA MET A 1 -4.70 -3.21 18.30
C MET A 1 -4.22 -1.98 17.54
N GLY A 2 -4.29 -2.00 16.21
CA GLY A 2 -3.95 -0.86 15.35
C GLY A 2 -5.21 -0.13 14.87
N LEU A 3 -5.06 1.15 14.49
CA LEU A 3 -6.12 1.92 13.84
C LEU A 3 -6.21 1.53 12.36
N VAL A 4 -7.41 1.21 11.86
CA VAL A 4 -7.65 0.92 10.44
C VAL A 4 -8.29 2.14 9.79
N ILE A 5 -7.61 2.72 8.80
CA ILE A 5 -8.08 3.86 8.03
C ILE A 5 -8.29 3.42 6.57
N THR A 6 -9.49 3.61 6.04
CA THR A 6 -9.83 3.22 4.67
C THR A 6 -10.09 4.46 3.81
N VAL A 7 -9.37 4.57 2.69
CA VAL A 7 -9.61 5.60 1.67
C VAL A 7 -10.33 4.95 0.49
N ALA A 8 -11.66 5.09 0.43
CA ALA A 8 -12.50 4.51 -0.60
C ALA A 8 -13.39 5.55 -1.27
N ASN A 9 -13.55 5.42 -2.59
CA ASN A 9 -14.51 6.18 -3.40
C ASN A 9 -14.77 5.38 -4.69
N GLN A 10 -15.90 5.51 -5.35
CA GLN A 10 -16.23 4.68 -6.53
C GLN A 10 -15.64 5.23 -7.84
N LYS A 11 -15.25 6.51 -7.88
CA LYS A 11 -14.65 7.13 -9.06
C LYS A 11 -13.15 6.83 -9.16
N GLY A 12 -12.66 6.59 -10.37
CA GLY A 12 -11.22 6.48 -10.67
C GLY A 12 -10.53 7.84 -10.75
N ARG A 13 -9.22 7.89 -10.51
CA ARG A 13 -8.36 9.08 -10.67
C ARG A 13 -8.84 10.34 -9.93
N ILE A 14 -9.20 10.17 -8.66
CA ILE A 14 -9.66 11.25 -7.75
C ILE A 14 -8.71 11.46 -6.56
N GLY A 15 -7.51 10.88 -6.63
CA GLY A 15 -6.49 11.06 -5.59
C GLY A 15 -6.53 10.06 -4.42
N LYS A 16 -7.30 8.96 -4.45
CA LYS A 16 -7.28 7.96 -3.35
C LYS A 16 -5.87 7.48 -3.00
N THR A 17 -5.10 7.10 -4.02
CA THR A 17 -3.71 6.66 -3.86
C THR A 17 -2.83 7.79 -3.33
N THR A 18 -3.05 9.01 -3.80
CA THR A 18 -2.36 10.21 -3.31
C THR A 18 -2.67 10.47 -1.83
N THR A 19 -3.93 10.30 -1.40
CA THR A 19 -4.34 10.43 0.00
C THR A 19 -3.78 9.29 0.86
N ALA A 20 -3.61 8.09 0.30
CA ALA A 20 -2.99 6.97 1.00
C ALA A 20 -1.50 7.24 1.34
N ASN A 21 -0.83 8.20 0.68
CA ASN A 21 0.49 8.67 1.10
C ASN A 21 0.50 9.33 2.49
N LEU A 22 -0.66 9.58 3.12
CA LEU A 22 -0.72 9.88 4.57
C LEU A 22 0.04 8.84 5.41
N ALA A 23 0.07 7.59 4.95
CA ALA A 23 0.87 6.53 5.55
C ALA A 23 2.37 6.85 5.63
N ASP A 24 2.89 7.59 4.66
CA ASP A 24 4.29 8.02 4.62
C ASP A 24 4.58 9.00 5.76
N PHE A 25 3.72 10.00 5.95
CA PHE A 25 3.83 10.95 7.07
C PHE A 25 3.67 10.28 8.43
N LEU A 26 2.74 9.33 8.56
CA LEU A 26 2.57 8.56 9.79
C LEU A 26 3.82 7.71 10.09
N ALA A 27 4.41 7.09 9.07
CA ALA A 27 5.63 6.32 9.20
C ALA A 27 6.83 7.20 9.55
N ALA A 28 6.96 8.38 8.91
CA ALA A 28 7.98 9.38 9.23
C ALA A 28 7.85 9.93 10.66
N ALA A 29 6.62 10.02 11.19
CA ALA A 29 6.36 10.36 12.60
C ALA A 29 6.65 9.21 13.58
N GLY A 30 7.21 8.09 13.13
CA GLY A 30 7.60 6.95 13.97
C GLY A 30 6.52 5.89 14.17
N SER A 31 5.37 5.98 13.48
CA SER A 31 4.33 4.96 13.56
C SER A 31 4.70 3.72 12.73
N ARG A 32 4.37 2.53 13.24
CA ARG A 32 4.40 1.31 12.42
C ARG A 32 3.16 1.28 11.53
N VAL A 33 3.36 1.43 10.22
CA VAL A 33 2.27 1.53 9.25
C VAL A 33 2.31 0.35 8.29
N LEU A 34 1.14 -0.23 8.03
CA LEU A 34 0.90 -1.19 6.95
C LEU A 34 -0.03 -0.52 5.94
N LEU A 35 0.39 -0.45 4.69
CA LEU A 35 -0.42 0.10 3.60
C LEU A 35 -0.86 -1.02 2.67
N VAL A 36 -2.15 -1.05 2.34
CA VAL A 36 -2.75 -2.10 1.50
C VAL A 36 -3.41 -1.45 0.30
N GLY A 37 -2.95 -1.80 -0.90
CA GLY A 37 -3.48 -1.31 -2.17
C GLY A 37 -4.09 -2.45 -3.00
N PRO A 38 -5.42 -2.60 -3.05
CA PRO A 38 -6.07 -3.64 -3.84
C PRO A 38 -6.21 -3.30 -5.33
N ASP A 39 -5.61 -2.19 -5.79
CA ASP A 39 -5.71 -1.71 -7.18
C ASP A 39 -4.78 -2.53 -8.11
N PRO A 40 -5.32 -3.19 -9.15
CA PRO A 40 -4.51 -4.01 -10.06
C PRO A 40 -3.40 -3.25 -10.81
N GLN A 41 -3.48 -1.92 -10.92
CA GLN A 41 -2.44 -1.13 -11.58
C GLN A 41 -1.23 -0.84 -10.69
N ALA A 42 -1.26 -1.28 -9.42
CA ALA A 42 -0.16 -1.14 -8.47
C ALA A 42 0.30 0.32 -8.23
N ASN A 43 -0.58 1.30 -8.49
CA ASN A 43 -0.26 2.73 -8.37
C ASN A 43 0.34 3.11 -7.01
N LEU A 44 -0.10 2.44 -5.94
CA LEU A 44 0.41 2.63 -4.59
C LEU A 44 1.87 2.19 -4.45
N ALA A 45 2.18 0.97 -4.91
CA ALA A 45 3.52 0.41 -4.85
C ALA A 45 4.50 1.26 -5.67
N THR A 46 4.11 1.64 -6.88
CA THR A 46 4.89 2.51 -7.76
C THR A 46 5.17 3.87 -7.11
N SER A 47 4.18 4.45 -6.42
CA SER A 47 4.34 5.74 -5.73
C SER A 47 5.34 5.67 -4.57
N LEU A 48 5.58 4.46 -4.02
CA LEU A 48 6.56 4.19 -2.97
C LEU A 48 7.91 3.70 -3.51
N GLY A 49 8.13 3.74 -4.83
CA GLY A 49 9.36 3.25 -5.46
C GLY A 49 9.53 1.73 -5.41
N LEU A 50 8.44 0.98 -5.17
CA LEU A 50 8.44 -0.47 -5.21
C LEU A 50 8.13 -0.93 -6.63
N GLU A 51 8.96 -1.81 -7.18
CA GLU A 51 8.68 -2.48 -8.45
C GLU A 51 7.47 -3.40 -8.29
N PRO A 52 6.40 -3.22 -9.09
CA PRO A 52 5.30 -4.16 -9.12
C PRO A 52 5.82 -5.53 -9.55
N ALA A 53 5.75 -6.52 -8.66
CA ALA A 53 5.88 -7.90 -9.09
C ALA A 53 4.70 -8.26 -10.03
N LEU A 54 4.75 -9.42 -10.68
CA LEU A 54 3.55 -10.07 -11.25
C LEU A 54 2.94 -11.08 -10.25
N PRO A 55 2.53 -10.71 -9.02
CA PRO A 55 1.84 -11.65 -8.14
C PRO A 55 0.39 -11.85 -8.62
N PRO A 56 -0.29 -12.87 -8.10
CA PRO A 56 -1.74 -12.97 -8.24
C PRO A 56 -2.44 -11.67 -7.78
N PRO A 57 -3.65 -11.38 -8.30
CA PRO A 57 -4.43 -10.20 -7.91
C PRO A 57 -4.52 -10.08 -6.38
N THR A 58 -4.39 -8.86 -5.83
CA THR A 58 -4.37 -8.63 -4.38
C THR A 58 -5.55 -9.28 -3.66
N TYR A 59 -6.73 -9.33 -4.29
CA TYR A 59 -7.90 -10.03 -3.76
C TYR A 59 -7.65 -11.52 -3.54
N LEU A 60 -7.01 -12.21 -4.49
CA LEU A 60 -6.72 -13.64 -4.37
C LEU A 60 -5.70 -13.90 -3.25
N ALA A 61 -4.69 -13.04 -3.12
CA ALA A 61 -3.72 -13.12 -2.05
C ALA A 61 -4.31 -12.81 -0.65
N LEU A 62 -5.41 -12.06 -0.58
CA LEU A 62 -6.13 -11.82 0.68
C LEU A 62 -7.01 -13.02 1.10
N LEU A 63 -7.38 -13.87 0.14
CA LEU A 63 -8.17 -15.09 0.41
C LEU A 63 -7.29 -16.28 0.81
N ASP A 64 -6.02 -16.28 0.41
CA ASP A 64 -5.07 -17.33 0.72
C ASP A 64 -4.23 -16.95 1.96
N PRO A 65 -4.25 -17.76 3.04
CA PRO A 65 -3.38 -17.52 4.20
C PRO A 65 -1.89 -17.77 3.90
N ALA A 66 -1.54 -18.38 2.77
CA ALA A 66 -0.16 -18.61 2.40
C ALA A 66 0.56 -17.30 2.00
N PRO A 67 1.74 -17.02 2.55
CA PRO A 67 2.50 -15.82 2.18
C PRO A 67 2.91 -15.92 0.71
N THR A 68 2.41 -15.00 -0.11
CA THR A 68 2.77 -14.91 -1.52
C THR A 68 4.09 -14.14 -1.68
N PRO A 69 5.18 -14.77 -2.14
CA PRO A 69 6.44 -14.07 -2.35
C PRO A 69 6.26 -12.92 -3.37
N GLY A 70 6.85 -11.76 -3.08
CA GLY A 70 6.77 -10.59 -3.96
C GLY A 70 5.50 -9.73 -3.81
N LEU A 71 4.52 -10.13 -2.99
CA LEU A 71 3.33 -9.32 -2.70
C LEU A 71 3.56 -8.30 -1.57
N VAL A 72 4.54 -8.56 -0.68
CA VAL A 72 4.88 -7.68 0.44
C VAL A 72 6.23 -7.01 0.17
N GLY A 73 6.20 -5.69 0.01
CA GLY A 73 7.39 -4.84 -0.11
C GLY A 73 7.64 -4.02 1.15
N ARG A 74 8.91 -3.68 1.41
CA ARG A 74 9.28 -2.68 2.41
C ARG A 74 9.63 -1.38 1.71
N ALA A 75 8.87 -0.33 1.99
CA ALA A 75 9.21 1.02 1.59
C ALA A 75 9.91 1.76 2.74
N ARG A 76 10.79 2.70 2.41
CA ARG A 76 11.32 3.67 3.37
C ARG A 76 10.47 4.93 3.34
N PRO A 77 10.23 5.58 4.49
CA PRO A 77 9.51 6.85 4.49
C PRO A 77 10.26 7.93 3.72
N CYS A 78 9.55 8.78 3.00
CA CYS A 78 10.15 9.92 2.32
C CYS A 78 10.67 10.92 3.37
N GLY A 79 11.99 11.10 3.46
CA GLY A 79 12.64 11.99 4.43
C GLY A 79 13.34 11.30 5.60
N ALA A 80 13.30 9.97 5.70
CA ALA A 80 14.18 9.22 6.60
C ALA A 80 15.59 9.12 5.96
N LEU A 81 16.41 10.17 6.13
CA LEU A 81 17.86 10.14 5.92
C LEU A 81 18.57 9.62 7.17
#